data_AF-A0ABD2XEI9-F1
#
_entry.id   AF-A0ABD2XEI9-F1
#
_cell.length_a   1.000
_cell.length_b   1.000
_cell.length_c   1.000
_cell.angle_alpha   90.00
_cell.angle_beta   90.00
_cell.angle_gamma   90.00
#
_symmetry.space_group_name_H-M   'P 1'
#
loop_
_entity.id
_entity.type
_entity.pdbx_description
1 polymer ?
#
loop_
_entity_poly.entity_id
_entity_poly.type
_entity_poly.pdbx_seq_one_letter_code
_entity_poly.pdbx_strand_id
1 'polypeptide(L)'
;MRLKLKKFSYLAYLTCPLITIVFSLILGFVTMYLESTIPPLFIFISIQFYLNWYLVHRICRKVIITHPVNDCRDGTDNGSRLYWYCGRCKHYTRRPAHHCPFCKKCFYFRDHHCYFLGCCVLRQNMGNFILACWYAACGCIYSVFVVGPYLYEYFMQSDVSKLNVYYFALNFFFPITLVKFLLVNNENVHVFLVTLFNVSISIAIFTMIYGFWKFYCCFTGKQRYYPNREKSQDIYELFGSYGFLNLIFPLNGLVYSRNIDEKYELKYV
;
A
#
# COMPACT_ATOMS: atom_id res chain seq x y z
N MET A 1 13.09 -2.84 26.36
CA MET A 1 12.98 -2.29 24.98
C MET A 1 12.30 -3.25 23.98
N ARG A 2 12.78 -4.48 23.78
CA ARG A 2 12.24 -5.45 22.79
C ARG A 2 10.75 -5.82 22.95
N LEU A 3 10.22 -5.87 24.18
CA LEU A 3 8.80 -6.15 24.43
C LEU A 3 7.88 -4.98 24.04
N LYS A 4 8.30 -3.73 24.29
CA LYS A 4 7.55 -2.53 23.91
C LYS A 4 7.44 -2.42 22.38
N LEU A 5 8.53 -2.69 21.65
CA LEU A 5 8.54 -2.75 20.18
C LEU A 5 7.56 -3.81 19.63
N LYS A 6 7.50 -5.00 20.24
CA LYS A 6 6.54 -6.05 19.84
C LYS A 6 5.07 -5.63 20.07
N LYS A 7 4.77 -4.99 21.20
CA LYS A 7 3.41 -4.46 21.48
C LYS A 7 3.02 -3.38 20.48
N PHE A 8 3.93 -2.44 20.17
CA PHE A 8 3.68 -1.39 19.20
C PHE A 8 3.40 -1.94 17.80
N SER A 9 4.23 -2.87 17.30
CA SER A 9 3.99 -3.50 15.99
C SER A 9 2.69 -4.29 15.93
N TYR A 10 2.28 -4.92 17.04
CA TYR A 10 1.00 -5.62 17.10
C TYR A 10 -0.19 -4.66 17.09
N LEU A 11 -0.10 -3.53 17.80
CA LEU A 11 -1.12 -2.50 17.76
C LEU A 11 -1.26 -1.91 16.36
N ALA A 12 -0.14 -1.54 15.72
CA ALA A 12 -0.12 -1.04 14.35
C ALA A 12 -0.74 -2.04 13.36
N TYR A 13 -0.47 -3.33 13.53
CA TYR A 13 -1.09 -4.40 12.73
C TYR A 13 -2.62 -4.41 12.81
N LEU A 14 -3.18 -4.10 13.98
CA LEU A 14 -4.64 -4.07 14.17
C LEU A 14 -5.26 -2.75 13.71
N THR A 15 -4.60 -1.63 13.98
CA THR A 15 -5.20 -0.29 13.80
C THR A 15 -4.97 0.29 12.42
N CYS A 16 -3.82 0.07 11.79
CA CYS A 16 -3.49 0.70 10.50
C CYS A 16 -4.51 0.39 9.38
N PRO A 17 -5.00 -0.85 9.19
CA PRO A 17 -6.01 -1.12 8.16
C PRO A 17 -7.31 -0.38 8.40
N LEU A 18 -7.75 -0.31 9.66
CA LEU A 18 -8.95 0.42 10.06
C LEU A 18 -8.78 1.92 9.81
N ILE A 19 -7.64 2.49 10.20
CA ILE A 19 -7.31 3.89 9.95
C ILE A 19 -7.34 4.19 8.46
N THR A 20 -6.77 3.33 7.61
CA THR A 20 -6.79 3.51 6.17
C THR A 20 -8.21 3.52 5.60
N ILE A 21 -9.09 2.62 6.03
CA ILE A 21 -10.50 2.58 5.61
C ILE A 21 -11.26 3.82 6.09
N VAL A 22 -11.11 4.19 7.37
CA VAL A 22 -11.80 5.37 7.93
C VAL A 22 -11.33 6.64 7.21
N PHE A 23 -10.02 6.78 6.99
CA PHE A 23 -9.48 7.91 6.26
C PHE A 23 -10.01 7.98 4.82
N SER A 24 -10.04 6.87 4.07
CA SER A 24 -10.56 6.87 2.70
C SER A 24 -12.06 7.17 2.63
N LEU A 25 -12.85 6.73 3.63
CA LEU A 25 -14.27 7.08 3.73
C LEU A 25 -14.46 8.57 4.03
N ILE A 26 -13.69 9.13 4.97
CA ILE A 26 -13.71 10.57 5.27
C ILE A 26 -13.34 11.38 4.02
N LEU A 27 -12.25 10.98 3.33
CA LEU A 27 -11.81 11.62 2.11
C LEU A 27 -12.93 11.63 1.05
N GLY A 28 -13.60 10.49 0.86
CA GLY A 28 -14.69 10.39 -0.09
C GLY A 28 -15.91 11.23 0.29
N PHE A 29 -16.31 11.20 1.56
CA PHE A 29 -17.41 12.02 2.05
C PHE A 29 -17.15 13.51 1.84
N VAL A 30 -15.98 14.00 2.27
CA VAL A 30 -15.61 15.42 2.14
C VAL A 30 -15.53 15.83 0.67
N THR A 31 -14.93 14.99 -0.18
CA THR A 31 -14.85 15.27 -1.63
C THR A 31 -16.24 15.41 -2.25
N MET A 32 -17.16 14.47 -1.98
CA MET A 32 -18.53 14.53 -2.51
C MET A 32 -19.33 15.70 -1.92
N TYR A 33 -19.11 16.01 -0.64
CA TYR A 33 -19.77 17.13 0.03
C TYR A 33 -19.39 18.47 -0.59
N LEU A 34 -18.10 18.71 -0.82
CA LEU A 34 -17.61 19.96 -1.40
C LEU A 34 -18.03 20.13 -2.87
N GLU A 35 -17.96 19.06 -3.66
CA GLU A 35 -18.35 19.07 -5.08
C GLU A 35 -19.88 19.09 -5.29
N SER A 36 -20.68 18.86 -4.24
CA SER A 36 -22.15 18.71 -4.32
C SER A 36 -22.63 17.69 -5.36
N THR A 37 -21.74 16.82 -5.82
CA THR A 37 -21.96 15.82 -6.88
C THR A 37 -21.15 14.56 -6.58
N ILE A 38 -21.39 13.49 -7.34
CA ILE A 38 -20.61 12.25 -7.23
C ILE A 38 -19.61 12.21 -8.40
N PRO A 39 -18.37 12.72 -8.23
CA PRO A 39 -17.42 12.83 -9.33
C PRO A 39 -17.03 11.46 -9.88
N PRO A 40 -17.35 11.13 -11.15
CA PRO A 40 -17.12 9.79 -11.71
C PRO A 40 -15.64 9.36 -11.66
N LEU A 41 -14.72 10.32 -11.87
CA LEU A 41 -13.29 10.07 -11.79
C LEU A 41 -12.86 9.63 -10.38
N PHE A 42 -13.39 10.26 -9.33
CA PHE A 42 -13.06 9.91 -7.95
C PHE A 42 -13.63 8.53 -7.57
N ILE A 43 -14.85 8.21 -8.03
CA ILE A 43 -15.42 6.88 -7.87
C ILE A 43 -14.52 5.84 -8.54
N PHE A 44 -14.11 6.09 -9.78
CA PHE A 44 -13.22 5.19 -10.52
C PHE A 44 -11.92 4.95 -9.74
N ILE A 45 -11.24 6.01 -9.30
CA ILE A 45 -10.01 5.92 -8.50
C ILE A 45 -10.24 5.09 -7.21
N SER A 46 -11.36 5.34 -6.52
CA SER A 46 -11.72 4.64 -5.28
C SER A 46 -11.96 3.15 -5.52
N ILE A 47 -12.70 2.80 -6.58
CA ILE A 47 -12.94 1.41 -6.98
C ILE A 47 -11.61 0.71 -7.25
N GLN A 48 -10.70 1.35 -8.00
CA GLN A 48 -9.41 0.75 -8.33
C GLN A 48 -8.53 0.53 -7.10
N PHE A 49 -8.53 1.47 -6.15
CA PHE A 49 -7.82 1.30 -4.88
C PHE A 49 -8.34 0.08 -4.12
N TYR A 50 -9.64 -0.01 -3.87
CA TYR A 50 -10.24 -1.12 -3.11
C TYR A 50 -10.15 -2.46 -3.84
N LEU A 51 -10.25 -2.47 -5.17
CA LEU A 51 -10.10 -3.67 -5.98
C LEU A 51 -8.67 -4.22 -5.87
N ASN A 52 -7.66 -3.38 -6.03
CA ASN A 52 -6.26 -3.79 -5.86
C ASN A 52 -5.97 -4.23 -4.43
N TRP A 53 -6.53 -3.55 -3.41
CA TRP A 53 -6.43 -3.97 -2.03
C TRP A 53 -7.04 -5.37 -1.82
N TYR A 54 -8.25 -5.60 -2.31
CA TYR A 54 -8.90 -6.90 -2.26
C TYR A 54 -8.04 -8.00 -2.92
N LEU A 55 -7.45 -7.72 -4.08
CA LEU A 55 -6.60 -8.67 -4.80
C LEU A 55 -5.32 -9.02 -4.02
N VAL A 56 -4.67 -8.03 -3.39
CA VAL A 56 -3.50 -8.28 -2.50
C VAL A 56 -3.91 -9.24 -1.37
N HIS A 57 -5.05 -8.98 -0.72
CA HIS A 57 -5.59 -9.83 0.35
C HIS A 57 -5.93 -11.23 -0.12
N ARG A 58 -6.67 -11.34 -1.22
CA ARG A 58 -7.12 -12.61 -1.81
C ARG A 58 -5.91 -13.50 -2.12
N ILE A 59 -4.89 -12.95 -2.79
CA ILE A 59 -3.67 -13.69 -3.11
C ILE A 59 -2.93 -14.07 -1.82
N CYS A 60 -2.76 -13.15 -0.87
CA CYS A 60 -2.09 -13.43 0.39
C CYS A 60 -2.76 -14.57 1.18
N ARG A 61 -4.09 -14.66 1.16
CA ARG A 61 -4.81 -15.76 1.85
C ARG A 61 -4.69 -17.08 1.09
N LYS A 62 -4.87 -17.06 -0.24
CA LYS A 62 -4.92 -18.27 -1.08
C LYS A 62 -3.58 -18.96 -1.31
N VAL A 63 -2.45 -18.27 -1.20
CA VAL A 63 -1.13 -18.91 -1.40
C VAL A 63 -0.93 -20.06 -0.41
N ILE A 64 -0.96 -21.31 -0.86
CA ILE A 64 -0.59 -22.49 -0.07
C ILE A 64 0.91 -22.71 -0.28
N ILE A 65 1.63 -23.11 0.78
CA ILE A 65 3.02 -23.56 0.62
C ILE A 65 2.90 -25.00 0.15
N THR A 66 3.16 -25.26 -1.13
CA THR A 66 2.85 -26.55 -1.75
C THR A 66 3.73 -27.72 -1.34
N HIS A 67 4.76 -27.55 -0.50
CA HIS A 67 5.56 -28.69 -0.05
C HIS A 67 5.98 -28.58 1.42
N PRO A 68 5.22 -29.16 2.38
CA PRO A 68 5.83 -29.71 3.58
C PRO A 68 6.73 -30.85 3.11
N VAL A 69 8.02 -30.56 2.92
CA VAL A 69 8.97 -31.63 2.63
C VAL A 69 9.18 -32.41 3.92
N ASN A 70 8.43 -33.50 4.07
CA ASN A 70 8.61 -34.43 5.19
C ASN A 70 9.94 -35.20 5.07
N ASP A 71 10.55 -35.25 3.88
CA ASP A 71 11.82 -35.91 3.59
C ASP A 71 12.86 -34.96 2.99
N CYS A 72 13.51 -34.15 3.82
CA CYS A 72 14.82 -33.54 3.46
C CYS A 72 15.96 -34.39 4.04
N ARG A 73 15.90 -35.71 3.87
CA ARG A 73 16.95 -36.65 4.30
C ARG A 73 17.94 -37.01 3.19
N ASP A 74 17.92 -36.32 2.05
CA ASP A 74 19.00 -36.49 1.08
C ASP A 74 20.24 -35.71 1.53
N GLY A 75 21.20 -36.46 2.07
CA GLY A 75 22.50 -36.02 2.57
C GLY A 75 23.45 -35.46 1.51
N THR A 76 22.95 -34.70 0.53
CA THR A 76 23.77 -33.91 -0.38
C THR A 76 23.93 -32.49 0.18
N ASP A 77 25.16 -31.98 0.21
CA ASP A 77 25.51 -30.66 0.76
C ASP A 77 24.74 -29.50 0.08
N ASN A 78 24.22 -29.74 -1.13
CA ASN A 78 23.36 -28.82 -1.87
C ASN A 78 21.93 -28.69 -1.30
N GLY A 79 21.33 -29.75 -0.76
CA GLY A 79 19.96 -29.73 -0.20
C GLY A 79 19.83 -28.83 1.03
N SER A 80 20.89 -28.73 1.83
CA SER A 80 20.96 -27.93 3.06
C SER A 80 20.84 -26.41 2.80
N ARG A 81 21.29 -25.94 1.63
CA ARG A 81 21.21 -24.52 1.23
C ARG A 81 19.83 -24.13 0.69
N LEU A 82 19.06 -25.09 0.18
CA LEU A 82 17.75 -24.87 -0.45
C LEU A 82 16.60 -24.82 0.56
N TYR A 83 16.70 -25.56 1.67
CA TYR A 83 15.63 -25.65 2.67
C TYR A 83 16.06 -25.06 4.02
N TRP A 84 15.09 -24.60 4.82
CA TRP A 84 15.31 -24.19 6.20
C TRP A 84 14.11 -24.56 7.06
N TYR A 85 14.34 -24.85 8.34
CA TYR A 85 13.28 -25.23 9.27
C TYR A 85 12.63 -24.00 9.90
N CYS A 86 11.31 -23.85 9.76
CA CYS A 86 10.57 -22.81 10.45
C CYS A 86 10.12 -23.27 11.84
N GLY A 87 10.82 -22.85 12.90
CA GLY A 87 10.45 -23.19 14.28
C GLY A 87 9.04 -22.72 14.72
N ARG A 88 8.46 -21.70 14.05
CA ARG A 88 7.10 -21.21 14.36
C ARG A 88 6.00 -22.03 13.68
N CYS A 89 6.23 -22.49 12.46
CA CYS A 89 5.26 -23.30 11.72
C CYS A 89 5.56 -24.80 11.78
N LYS A 90 6.66 -25.20 12.45
CA LYS A 90 7.10 -26.58 12.68
C LYS A 90 7.23 -27.44 11.42
N HIS A 91 7.68 -26.86 10.30
CA HIS A 91 7.95 -27.58 9.05
C HIS A 91 9.18 -27.02 8.33
N TYR A 92 9.79 -27.84 7.48
CA TYR A 92 10.82 -27.39 6.53
C TYR A 92 10.18 -26.61 5.39
N THR A 93 10.79 -25.49 5.03
CA THR A 93 10.32 -24.62 3.95
C THR A 93 11.49 -24.26 3.03
N ARG A 94 11.19 -24.09 1.75
CA ARG A 94 12.20 -23.79 0.72
C ARG A 94 12.58 -22.31 0.75
N ARG A 95 13.86 -21.98 0.62
CA ARG A 95 14.31 -20.59 0.43
C ARG A 95 13.83 -20.05 -0.94
N PRO A 96 13.38 -18.79 -1.03
CA PRO A 96 13.42 -17.71 -0.02
C PRO A 96 12.13 -17.57 0.79
N ALA A 97 11.45 -18.65 1.16
CA ALA A 97 10.30 -18.50 2.04
C ALA A 97 10.70 -17.81 3.36
N HIS A 98 9.84 -16.93 3.85
CA HIS A 98 10.02 -16.25 5.13
C HIS A 98 8.74 -16.30 5.96
N HIS A 99 8.88 -16.56 7.25
CA HIS A 99 7.77 -16.54 8.21
C HIS A 99 7.33 -15.11 8.51
N CYS A 100 6.05 -14.80 8.31
CA CYS A 100 5.44 -13.58 8.80
C CYS A 100 4.84 -13.81 10.20
N PRO A 101 5.31 -13.10 11.25
CA PRO A 101 4.76 -13.24 12.60
C PRO A 101 3.31 -12.74 12.74
N PHE A 102 2.90 -11.80 11.89
CA PHE A 102 1.54 -11.21 11.92
C PHE A 102 0.53 -12.13 11.24
N CYS A 103 0.85 -12.63 10.03
CA CYS A 103 0.01 -13.60 9.33
C CYS A 103 0.14 -15.03 9.86
N LYS A 104 1.09 -15.29 10.77
CA LYS A 104 1.41 -16.61 11.34
C LYS A 104 1.65 -17.70 10.28
N LYS A 105 2.25 -17.31 9.16
CA LYS A 105 2.39 -18.15 7.96
C LYS A 105 3.73 -17.87 7.27
N CYS A 106 4.33 -18.91 6.69
CA CYS A 106 5.47 -18.77 5.80
C CYS A 106 4.99 -18.43 4.38
N PHE A 107 5.66 -17.50 3.73
CA PHE A 107 5.35 -17.10 2.37
C PHE A 107 6.59 -17.20 1.49
N TYR A 108 6.45 -17.83 0.34
CA TYR A 108 7.47 -17.87 -0.70
C TYR A 108 7.55 -16.51 -1.40
N PHE A 109 8.77 -16.00 -1.62
CA PHE A 109 9.02 -14.65 -2.15
C PHE A 109 8.28 -13.54 -1.39
N ARG A 110 8.31 -13.61 -0.06
CA ARG A 110 7.79 -12.55 0.81
C ARG A 110 8.68 -11.31 0.72
N ASP A 111 8.06 -10.16 0.46
CA ASP A 111 8.75 -8.87 0.54
C ASP A 111 8.57 -8.27 1.94
N HIS A 112 7.34 -7.90 2.32
CA HIS A 112 7.04 -7.36 3.65
C HIS A 112 5.61 -7.67 4.12
N HIS A 113 5.30 -7.31 5.36
CA HIS A 113 3.92 -7.21 5.83
C HIS A 113 3.55 -5.73 5.79
N CYS A 114 2.53 -5.37 5.01
CA CYS A 114 2.06 -4.00 4.95
C CYS A 114 1.02 -3.77 6.05
N TYR A 115 1.33 -2.93 7.03
CA TYR A 115 0.41 -2.61 8.12
C TYR A 115 -0.86 -1.93 7.62
N PHE A 116 -0.76 -1.04 6.63
CA PHE A 116 -1.91 -0.32 6.07
C PHE A 116 -2.85 -1.23 5.27
N LEU A 117 -2.31 -2.19 4.51
CA LEU A 117 -3.14 -3.17 3.81
C LEU A 117 -3.58 -4.33 4.72
N GLY A 118 -2.92 -4.56 5.86
CA GLY A 118 -3.24 -5.65 6.78
C GLY A 118 -2.87 -7.05 6.27
N CYS A 119 -1.98 -7.16 5.28
CA CYS A 119 -1.57 -8.44 4.71
C CYS A 119 -0.12 -8.43 4.19
N CYS A 120 0.39 -9.61 3.85
CA CYS A 120 1.72 -9.73 3.27
C CYS A 120 1.74 -9.36 1.78
N VAL A 121 2.74 -8.56 1.42
CA VAL A 121 3.12 -8.28 0.05
C VAL A 121 4.15 -9.33 -0.38
N LEU A 122 3.82 -9.99 -1.47
CA LEU A 122 4.51 -11.12 -2.05
C LEU A 122 4.85 -10.78 -3.50
N ARG A 123 5.81 -11.47 -4.09
CA ARG A 123 6.09 -11.34 -5.53
C ARG A 123 4.84 -11.52 -6.41
N GLN A 124 3.91 -12.41 -6.01
CA GLN A 124 2.70 -12.73 -6.75
C GLN A 124 1.64 -11.63 -6.73
N ASN A 125 1.61 -10.79 -5.69
CA ASN A 125 0.65 -9.67 -5.56
C ASN A 125 1.33 -8.29 -5.60
N MET A 126 2.62 -8.24 -5.96
CA MET A 126 3.41 -7.01 -6.03
C MET A 126 2.82 -5.97 -6.99
N GLY A 127 2.30 -6.40 -8.15
CA GLY A 127 1.65 -5.48 -9.10
C GLY A 127 0.43 -4.79 -8.49
N ASN A 128 -0.46 -5.56 -7.85
CA ASN A 128 -1.62 -5.00 -7.15
C ASN A 128 -1.21 -4.07 -6.00
N PHE A 129 -0.12 -4.38 -5.29
CA PHE A 129 0.42 -3.52 -4.25
C PHE A 129 0.88 -2.16 -4.81
N ILE A 130 1.62 -2.16 -5.94
CA ILE A 130 2.08 -0.94 -6.61
C ILE A 130 0.88 -0.12 -7.08
N LEU A 131 -0.10 -0.75 -7.73
CA LEU A 131 -1.32 -0.07 -8.18
C LEU A 131 -2.11 0.51 -7.00
N ALA A 132 -2.25 -0.22 -5.89
CA ALA A 132 -2.89 0.32 -4.68
C ALA A 132 -2.18 1.58 -4.17
N CYS A 133 -0.84 1.63 -4.21
CA CYS A 133 -0.09 2.83 -3.83
C CYS A 133 -0.34 4.01 -4.77
N TRP A 134 -0.38 3.77 -6.09
CA TRP A 134 -0.65 4.81 -7.09
C TRP A 134 -2.08 5.32 -7.01
N TYR A 135 -3.08 4.45 -6.92
CA TYR A 135 -4.47 4.87 -6.77
C TYR A 135 -4.75 5.57 -5.43
N ALA A 136 -4.08 5.17 -4.34
CA ALA A 136 -4.11 5.93 -3.09
C ALA A 136 -3.53 7.35 -3.27
N ALA A 137 -2.42 7.48 -4.01
CA ALA A 137 -1.84 8.79 -4.31
C ALA A 137 -2.78 9.64 -5.17
N CYS A 138 -3.34 9.08 -6.25
CA CYS A 138 -4.29 9.76 -7.12
C CYS A 138 -5.55 10.21 -6.36
N GLY A 139 -6.09 9.38 -5.45
CA GLY A 139 -7.25 9.75 -4.64
C GLY A 139 -6.96 10.92 -3.70
N CYS A 140 -5.77 10.91 -3.07
CA CYS A 140 -5.33 12.01 -2.22
C CYS A 140 -5.06 13.29 -3.03
N ILE A 141 -4.43 13.18 -4.21
CA ILE A 141 -4.20 14.31 -5.12
C ILE A 141 -5.52 14.91 -5.59
N TYR A 142 -6.48 14.07 -5.98
CA TYR A 142 -7.82 14.51 -6.36
C TYR A 142 -8.47 15.31 -5.23
N SER A 143 -8.47 14.78 -4.00
CA SER A 143 -9.02 15.50 -2.85
C SER A 143 -8.30 16.81 -2.56
N VAL A 144 -6.97 16.89 -2.76
CA VAL A 144 -6.20 18.14 -2.63
C VAL A 144 -6.66 19.18 -3.64
N PHE A 145 -6.97 18.79 -4.88
CA PHE A 145 -7.51 19.68 -5.90
C PHE A 145 -8.95 20.13 -5.65
N VAL A 146 -9.72 19.41 -4.83
CA VAL A 146 -11.07 19.81 -4.40
C VAL A 146 -11.03 20.68 -3.15
N VAL A 147 -10.27 20.27 -2.14
CA VAL A 147 -10.18 20.97 -0.84
C VAL A 147 -9.35 22.26 -0.95
N GLY A 148 -8.32 22.27 -1.81
CA GLY A 148 -7.41 23.40 -1.98
C GLY A 148 -8.12 24.70 -2.40
N PRO A 149 -8.91 24.72 -3.49
CA PRO A 149 -9.68 25.89 -3.91
C PRO A 149 -10.66 26.38 -2.84
N TYR A 150 -11.36 25.47 -2.14
CA TYR A 150 -12.25 25.84 -1.04
C TYR A 150 -11.51 26.55 0.10
N LEU A 151 -10.35 26.01 0.51
CA LEU A 151 -9.49 26.65 1.52
C LEU A 151 -8.93 27.99 1.02
N TYR A 152 -8.59 28.09 -0.27
CA TYR A 152 -8.10 29.31 -0.89
C TYR A 152 -9.13 30.44 -0.83
N GLU A 153 -10.36 30.18 -1.25
CA GLU A 153 -11.46 31.16 -1.21
C GLU A 153 -11.75 31.63 0.22
N TYR A 154 -11.78 30.68 1.17
CA TYR A 154 -11.97 30.99 2.58
C TYR A 154 -10.87 31.90 3.15
N PHE A 155 -9.60 31.57 2.92
CA PHE A 155 -8.48 32.38 3.40
C PHE A 155 -8.40 33.74 2.68
N MET A 156 -8.83 33.82 1.42
CA MET A 156 -8.91 35.08 0.69
C MET A 156 -10.00 36.02 1.22
N GLN A 157 -11.11 35.47 1.72
CA GLN A 157 -12.19 36.28 2.31
C GLN A 157 -11.88 36.71 3.76
N SER A 158 -11.23 35.83 4.54
CA SER A 158 -11.00 36.02 5.97
C SER A 158 -9.74 36.84 6.32
N ASP A 159 -8.71 36.84 5.47
CA ASP A 159 -7.43 37.49 5.79
C ASP A 159 -7.35 38.92 5.24
N VAL A 160 -7.14 39.90 6.12
CA VAL A 160 -6.98 41.33 5.76
C VAL A 160 -5.60 41.56 5.11
N SER A 161 -4.64 40.67 5.34
CA SER A 161 -3.26 40.75 4.83
C SER A 161 -3.09 40.13 3.43
N LYS A 162 -4.06 40.39 2.54
CA LYS A 162 -4.21 39.82 1.17
C LYS A 162 -2.99 39.95 0.26
N LEU A 163 -2.07 40.88 0.57
CA LEU A 163 -0.89 41.20 -0.25
C LEU A 163 0.36 40.38 0.10
N ASN A 164 0.37 39.64 1.21
CA ASN A 164 1.54 38.87 1.61
C ASN A 164 1.33 37.36 1.39
N VAL A 165 1.82 36.89 0.24
CA VAL A 165 1.77 35.47 -0.19
C VAL A 165 2.33 34.53 0.86
N TYR A 166 3.35 34.96 1.62
CA TYR A 166 3.94 34.14 2.67
C TYR A 166 2.96 33.88 3.82
N TYR A 167 2.33 34.92 4.38
CA TYR A 167 1.34 34.76 5.45
C TYR A 167 0.12 33.96 4.99
N PHE A 168 -0.29 34.14 3.73
CA PHE A 168 -1.34 33.36 3.12
C PHE A 168 -0.99 31.86 3.03
N ALA A 169 0.21 31.53 2.55
CA ALA A 169 0.67 30.14 2.46
C ALA A 169 0.78 29.47 3.84
N LEU A 170 1.15 30.22 4.89
CA LEU A 170 1.20 29.70 6.25
C LEU A 170 -0.16 29.18 6.77
N ASN A 171 -1.27 29.73 6.29
CA ASN A 171 -2.62 29.28 6.68
C ASN A 171 -2.95 27.85 6.21
N PHE A 172 -2.22 27.33 5.22
CA PHE A 172 -2.37 25.95 4.75
C PHE A 172 -1.62 24.94 5.62
N PHE A 173 -0.85 25.37 6.63
CA PHE A 173 -0.10 24.45 7.51
C PHE A 173 -0.85 24.19 8.81
N PHE A 174 -1.15 22.92 9.06
CA PHE A 174 -1.90 22.47 10.24
C PHE A 174 -1.44 23.07 11.58
N PRO A 175 -0.13 23.13 11.94
CA PRO A 175 0.28 23.69 13.22
C PRO A 175 -0.14 25.15 13.42
N ILE A 176 -0.12 25.94 12.35
CA ILE A 176 -0.45 27.36 12.39
C ILE A 176 -1.95 27.54 12.52
N THR A 177 -2.73 26.79 11.72
CA THR A 177 -4.19 26.80 11.80
C THR A 177 -4.69 26.30 13.15
N LEU A 178 -4.05 25.29 13.74
CA LEU A 178 -4.37 24.79 15.08
C LEU A 178 -4.12 25.85 16.16
N VAL A 179 -3.00 26.56 16.11
CA VAL A 179 -2.71 27.63 17.07
C VAL A 179 -3.72 28.77 16.94
N LYS A 180 -4.06 29.18 15.71
CA LYS A 180 -5.10 30.20 15.47
C LYS A 180 -6.46 29.77 16.02
N PHE A 181 -6.83 28.51 15.82
CA PHE A 181 -8.04 27.93 16.40
C PHE A 181 -8.05 28.00 17.93
N LEU A 182 -6.97 27.55 18.58
CA LEU A 182 -6.87 27.53 20.04
C LEU A 182 -6.88 28.92 20.68
N LEU A 183 -6.36 29.94 19.98
CA LEU A 183 -6.28 31.31 20.49
C LEU A 183 -7.52 32.15 20.19
N VAL A 184 -8.10 32.01 19.00
CA VAL A 184 -9.18 32.89 18.49
C VAL A 184 -10.56 32.21 18.57
N ASN A 185 -10.60 30.90 18.88
CA ASN A 185 -11.83 30.11 19.01
C ASN A 185 -12.69 30.09 17.73
N ASN A 186 -12.03 30.12 16.56
CA ASN A 186 -12.68 30.07 15.25
C ASN A 186 -13.25 28.69 14.92
N GLU A 187 -14.03 28.59 13.83
CA GLU A 187 -14.83 27.41 13.50
C GLU A 187 -14.02 26.12 13.25
N ASN A 188 -14.43 25.03 13.92
CA ASN A 188 -13.78 23.71 13.93
C ASN A 188 -13.59 23.08 12.52
N VAL A 189 -14.45 23.42 11.56
CA VAL A 189 -14.50 22.79 10.24
C VAL A 189 -13.23 23.09 9.42
N HIS A 190 -12.68 24.29 9.52
CA HIS A 190 -11.50 24.68 8.73
C HIS A 190 -10.22 24.01 9.22
N VAL A 191 -10.07 23.85 10.54
CA VAL A 191 -8.95 23.08 11.12
C VAL A 191 -8.98 21.65 10.60
N PHE A 192 -10.16 21.05 10.55
CA PHE A 192 -10.35 19.72 9.99
C PHE A 192 -9.98 19.65 8.50
N LEU A 193 -10.46 20.59 7.68
CA LEU A 193 -10.15 20.61 6.24
C LEU A 193 -8.66 20.86 5.95
N VAL A 194 -8.00 21.76 6.69
CA VAL A 194 -6.54 21.96 6.59
C VAL A 194 -5.79 20.70 7.02
N THR A 195 -6.25 20.02 8.08
CA THR A 195 -5.65 18.74 8.51
C THR A 195 -5.78 17.70 7.39
N LEU A 196 -6.98 17.55 6.81
CA LEU A 196 -7.23 16.62 5.73
C LEU A 196 -6.36 16.92 4.50
N PHE A 197 -6.21 18.20 4.14
CA PHE A 197 -5.36 18.66 3.04
C PHE A 197 -3.89 18.25 3.25
N ASN A 198 -3.31 18.56 4.42
CA ASN A 198 -1.91 18.24 4.73
C ASN A 198 -1.64 16.73 4.80
N VAL A 199 -2.55 15.97 5.42
CA VAL A 199 -2.45 14.51 5.50
C VAL A 199 -2.54 13.90 4.11
N SER A 200 -3.45 14.41 3.25
CA SER A 200 -3.60 13.93 1.87
C SER A 200 -2.34 14.20 1.04
N ILE A 201 -1.74 15.39 1.13
CA ILE A 201 -0.45 15.68 0.47
C ILE A 201 0.64 14.72 0.94
N SER A 202 0.73 14.51 2.26
CA SER A 202 1.75 13.64 2.86
C SER A 202 1.60 12.19 2.39
N ILE A 203 0.37 11.67 2.38
CA ILE A 203 0.06 10.32 1.91
C ILE A 203 0.36 10.22 0.41
N ALA A 204 -0.08 11.19 -0.40
CA ALA A 204 0.15 11.21 -1.84
C ALA A 204 1.64 11.11 -2.19
N ILE A 205 2.47 11.94 -1.56
CA ILE A 205 3.92 11.94 -1.78
C ILE A 205 4.51 10.60 -1.37
N PHE A 206 4.19 10.11 -0.17
CA PHE A 206 4.75 8.88 0.36
C PHE A 206 4.38 7.66 -0.50
N THR A 207 3.10 7.48 -0.83
CA THR A 207 2.66 6.31 -1.60
C THR A 207 3.11 6.39 -3.05
N MET A 208 3.18 7.58 -3.64
CA MET A 208 3.71 7.77 -4.99
C MET A 208 5.18 7.37 -5.05
N ILE A 209 6.03 7.93 -4.18
CA ILE A 209 7.46 7.62 -4.12
C ILE A 209 7.67 6.13 -3.83
N TYR A 210 6.96 5.57 -2.85
CA TYR A 210 7.11 4.17 -2.48
C TYR A 210 6.66 3.21 -3.59
N GLY A 211 5.55 3.54 -4.27
CA GLY A 211 5.06 2.81 -5.44
C GLY A 211 6.07 2.80 -6.58
N PHE A 212 6.60 3.97 -6.96
CA PHE A 212 7.64 4.10 -7.99
C PHE A 212 8.94 3.38 -7.61
N TRP A 213 9.37 3.51 -6.36
CA TRP A 213 10.55 2.80 -5.86
C TRP A 213 10.38 1.28 -5.97
N LYS A 214 9.20 0.76 -5.59
CA LYS A 214 8.90 -0.67 -5.68
C LYS A 214 8.80 -1.14 -7.13
N PHE A 215 8.19 -0.36 -8.00
CA PHE A 215 8.19 -0.60 -9.44
C PHE A 215 9.63 -0.70 -9.98
N TYR A 216 10.46 0.30 -9.73
CA TYR A 216 11.88 0.30 -10.11
C TYR A 216 12.63 -0.94 -9.57
N CYS A 217 12.39 -1.32 -8.32
CA CYS A 217 13.01 -2.53 -7.73
C CYS A 217 12.55 -3.83 -8.42
N CYS A 218 11.31 -3.91 -8.92
CA CYS A 218 10.83 -5.06 -9.71
C CYS A 218 11.61 -5.17 -11.03
N PHE A 219 11.71 -4.05 -11.75
CA PHE A 219 12.33 -4.00 -13.08
C PHE A 219 13.85 -4.20 -13.06
N THR A 220 14.50 -3.76 -11.99
CA THR A 220 15.96 -3.90 -11.83
C THR A 220 16.38 -5.17 -11.11
N GLY A 221 15.43 -6.03 -10.70
CA GLY A 221 15.75 -7.26 -9.96
C GLY A 221 16.30 -7.04 -8.54
N LYS A 222 16.20 -5.81 -8.01
CA LYS A 222 16.69 -5.41 -6.68
C LYS A 222 15.83 -5.93 -5.52
N GLN A 223 14.85 -6.81 -5.77
CA GLN A 223 13.95 -7.36 -4.73
C GLN A 223 14.61 -8.35 -3.75
N ARG A 224 15.93 -8.60 -3.85
CA ARG A 224 16.73 -9.40 -2.89
C ARG A 224 16.14 -10.77 -2.50
N TYR A 225 15.43 -11.43 -3.41
CA TYR A 225 14.98 -12.81 -3.19
C TYR A 225 16.15 -13.80 -3.38
N TYR A 226 16.51 -14.54 -2.34
CA TYR A 226 17.50 -15.63 -2.44
C TYR A 226 16.89 -16.89 -3.11
N PRO A 227 17.60 -17.75 -3.85
CA PRO A 227 18.96 -17.63 -4.35
C PRO A 227 19.07 -16.75 -5.62
N ASN A 228 17.95 -16.47 -6.30
CA ASN A 228 17.90 -15.64 -7.51
C ASN A 228 18.02 -14.15 -7.22
N ARG A 229 19.16 -13.74 -6.66
CA ARG A 229 19.53 -12.32 -6.57
C ARG A 229 19.61 -11.81 -8.02
N GLU A 230 19.05 -10.63 -8.28
CA GLU A 230 19.13 -9.89 -9.57
C GLU A 230 18.19 -10.33 -10.71
N LYS A 231 17.27 -11.28 -10.50
CA LYS A 231 16.26 -11.57 -11.53
C LYS A 231 15.20 -10.47 -11.59
N SER A 232 15.19 -9.69 -12.67
CA SER A 232 14.14 -8.72 -12.98
C SER A 232 12.80 -9.40 -13.23
N GLN A 233 11.72 -8.69 -12.95
CA GLN A 233 10.37 -9.09 -13.34
C GLN A 233 9.96 -8.32 -14.59
N ASP A 234 9.46 -9.04 -15.58
CA ASP A 234 8.84 -8.43 -16.75
C ASP A 234 7.46 -7.84 -16.40
N ILE A 235 6.97 -6.90 -17.20
CA ILE A 235 5.67 -6.23 -17.05
C ILE A 235 4.53 -7.27 -17.01
N TYR A 236 4.66 -8.35 -17.79
CA TYR A 236 3.72 -9.46 -17.81
C TYR A 236 3.76 -10.31 -16.54
N GLU A 237 4.93 -10.43 -15.89
CA GLU A 237 5.03 -11.07 -14.57
C GLU A 237 4.42 -10.19 -13.47
N LEU A 238 4.55 -8.86 -13.59
CA LEU A 238 4.09 -7.92 -12.58
C LEU A 238 2.57 -7.70 -12.65
N PHE A 239 2.06 -7.34 -13.82
CA PHE A 239 0.65 -6.99 -14.03
C PHE A 239 -0.17 -8.10 -14.67
N GLY A 240 0.46 -9.07 -15.34
CA GLY A 240 -0.22 -10.17 -16.04
C GLY A 240 -0.25 -9.97 -17.57
N SER A 241 -0.83 -10.94 -18.27
CA SER A 241 -0.91 -11.03 -19.74
C SER A 241 -1.50 -9.80 -20.44
N TYR A 242 -2.42 -9.06 -19.80
CA TYR A 242 -3.04 -7.86 -20.39
C TYR A 242 -2.15 -6.60 -20.29
N GLY A 243 -0.91 -6.71 -19.80
CA GLY A 243 0.06 -5.61 -19.80
C GLY A 243 -0.47 -4.32 -19.16
N PHE A 244 -0.43 -3.21 -19.89
CA PHE A 244 -0.92 -1.89 -19.45
C PHE A 244 -2.43 -1.83 -19.20
N LEU A 245 -3.26 -2.68 -19.82
CA LEU A 245 -4.70 -2.69 -19.53
C LEU A 245 -4.98 -3.12 -18.08
N ASN A 246 -4.09 -3.92 -17.49
CA ASN A 246 -4.15 -4.26 -16.06
C ASN A 246 -3.86 -3.07 -15.13
N LEU A 247 -3.28 -1.98 -15.65
CA LEU A 247 -3.07 -0.74 -14.91
C LEU A 247 -4.38 0.00 -14.70
N ILE A 248 -5.32 -0.09 -15.65
CA ILE A 248 -6.63 0.56 -15.62
C ILE A 248 -7.69 -0.37 -15.03
N PHE A 249 -7.63 -1.68 -15.30
CA PHE A 249 -8.50 -2.69 -14.72
C PHE A 249 -7.70 -3.96 -14.45
N PRO A 250 -7.51 -4.42 -13.20
CA PRO A 250 -6.72 -5.60 -12.88
C PRO A 250 -7.46 -6.91 -13.24
N LEU A 251 -7.75 -7.08 -14.53
CA LEU A 251 -8.51 -8.18 -15.15
C LEU A 251 -7.89 -9.54 -14.82
N ASN A 252 -6.56 -9.61 -14.81
CA ASN A 252 -5.87 -10.85 -14.46
C ASN A 252 -6.13 -11.30 -13.01
N GLY A 253 -6.24 -10.39 -12.04
CA GLY A 253 -6.57 -10.77 -10.66
C GLY A 253 -8.02 -11.20 -10.46
N LEU A 254 -8.92 -10.74 -11.32
CA LEU A 254 -10.35 -11.04 -11.30
C LEU A 254 -10.70 -12.34 -12.04
N VAL A 255 -10.24 -12.46 -13.29
CA VAL A 255 -10.64 -13.52 -14.24
C VAL A 255 -9.73 -14.74 -14.15
N TYR A 256 -8.43 -14.55 -13.94
CA TYR A 256 -7.46 -15.65 -13.97
C TYR A 256 -6.87 -15.89 -12.57
N SER A 257 -7.27 -16.99 -11.91
CA SER A 257 -6.41 -17.49 -10.84
C SER A 257 -5.11 -17.91 -11.49
N ARG A 258 -4.02 -17.15 -11.30
CA ARG A 258 -2.68 -17.62 -11.64
C ARG A 258 -2.55 -19.04 -11.08
N ASN A 259 -2.52 -20.06 -11.96
CA ASN A 259 -2.15 -21.41 -11.56
C ASN A 259 -0.74 -21.30 -10.98
N ILE A 260 -0.66 -21.55 -9.68
CA ILE A 260 0.52 -21.28 -8.85
C ILE A 260 1.62 -22.32 -9.16
N ASP A 261 1.23 -23.48 -9.67
CA ASP A 261 2.11 -24.63 -9.86
C ASP A 261 2.74 -24.69 -11.26
N GLU A 262 1.96 -24.50 -12.34
CA GLU A 262 2.45 -24.76 -13.71
C GLU A 262 3.64 -23.88 -14.14
N LYS A 263 3.71 -22.61 -13.75
CA LYS A 263 4.81 -21.72 -14.22
C LYS A 263 6.07 -21.72 -13.34
N TYR A 264 5.98 -22.29 -12.13
CA TYR A 264 7.13 -22.43 -11.23
C TYR A 264 7.69 -23.85 -11.19
N GLU A 265 6.93 -24.85 -11.62
CA GLU A 265 7.46 -26.18 -11.97
C GLU A 265 8.26 -26.16 -13.29
N LEU A 266 7.87 -25.33 -14.27
CA LEU A 266 8.41 -25.39 -15.65
C LEU A 266 9.64 -24.52 -15.96
N LYS A 267 10.48 -24.12 -14.98
CA LYS A 267 11.75 -23.42 -15.30
C LYS A 267 13.02 -23.98 -14.68
N TYR A 268 12.96 -25.13 -14.03
CA TYR A 268 14.14 -25.84 -13.54
C TYR A 268 13.93 -27.35 -13.66
N VAL A 269 13.85 -27.83 -14.90
CA VAL A 269 14.46 -29.12 -15.28
C VAL A 269 15.88 -28.81 -15.69
#